data_AF-A0A7Y2VMY5-F1
#
_entry.id   AF-A0A7Y2VMY5-F1
#
_cell.length_a   1.000
_cell.length_b   1.000
_cell.length_c   1.000
_cell.angle_alpha   90.00
_cell.angle_beta   90.00
_cell.angle_gamma   90.00
#
_symmetry.space_group_name_H-M   'P 1'
#
loop_
_entity.id
_entity.type
_entity.pdbx_description
1 polymer ?
#
loop_
_entity_poly.entity_id
_entity_poly.type
_entity_poly.pdbx_seq_one_letter_code
_entity_poly.pdbx_strand_id
1 'polypeptide(L)'
;RGRFFIDPGEDIYEGQVIGENSRGDDMTINVTKTKKLSNVRSAGADDKAKIVPAIKFSLEEALEYIQKDEYVEVTPKHIRLRKIYLKEVDRKRNKIN
;
A
#
# COMPACT_ATOMS: atom_id res chain seq x y z
N ARG A 1 0.78 13.32 0.02
CA ARG A 1 -0.44 12.56 -0.30
C ARG A 1 0.03 11.36 -1.10
N GLY A 2 -0.02 10.16 -0.52
CA GLY A 2 0.40 8.94 -1.24
C GLY A 2 -0.55 8.59 -2.38
N ARG A 3 -0.12 7.70 -3.27
CA ARG A 3 -0.92 7.18 -4.39
C ARG A 3 -1.26 5.72 -4.07
N PHE A 4 -2.52 5.30 -4.20
CA PHE A 4 -2.93 3.92 -3.93
C PHE A 4 -2.93 3.09 -5.21
N PHE A 5 -2.65 1.79 -5.06
CA PHE A 5 -2.67 0.80 -6.15
C PHE A 5 -3.90 -0.13 -6.05
N ILE A 6 -4.56 -0.12 -4.89
CA ILE A 6 -5.75 -0.91 -4.60
C ILE A 6 -6.99 -0.05 -4.61
N ASP A 7 -8.11 -0.64 -5.04
CA ASP A 7 -9.41 0.02 -4.94
C ASP A 7 -9.99 -0.11 -3.52
N PRO A 8 -10.91 0.79 -3.13
CA PRO A 8 -11.64 0.66 -1.87
C PRO A 8 -12.38 -0.68 -1.79
N GLY A 9 -12.10 -1.46 -0.74
CA GLY A 9 -12.73 -2.76 -0.52
C GLY A 9 -12.04 -3.94 -1.22
N GLU A 10 -10.91 -3.71 -1.90
CA GLU A 10 -10.11 -4.80 -2.48
C GLU A 10 -9.48 -5.68 -1.37
N ASP A 11 -9.47 -6.99 -1.59
CA ASP A 11 -8.87 -7.95 -0.66
C ASP A 11 -7.34 -7.84 -0.67
N ILE A 12 -6.78 -7.59 0.52
CA ILE A 12 -5.34 -7.44 0.74
C ILE A 12 -4.83 -8.42 1.78
N TYR A 13 -3.51 -8.64 1.77
CA TYR A 13 -2.83 -9.44 2.77
C TYR A 13 -1.60 -8.72 3.35
N GLU A 14 -1.08 -9.22 4.46
CA GLU A 14 0.08 -8.63 5.14
C GLU A 14 1.32 -8.60 4.23
N GLY A 15 1.93 -7.43 4.07
CA GLY A 15 3.13 -7.23 3.25
C GLY A 15 2.88 -7.06 1.75
N GLN A 16 1.61 -7.02 1.32
CA GLN A 16 1.24 -6.46 0.01
C GLN A 16 1.55 -4.96 -0.01
N VAL A 17 2.18 -4.49 -1.09
CA VAL A 17 2.39 -3.07 -1.35
C VAL A 17 1.12 -2.51 -1.98
N ILE A 18 0.47 -1.60 -1.25
CA ILE A 18 -0.86 -1.08 -1.58
C ILE A 18 -0.85 0.34 -2.12
N GLY A 19 0.32 0.97 -2.16
CA GLY A 19 0.48 2.33 -2.62
C GLY A 19 1.88 2.85 -2.38
N GLU A 20 2.11 4.04 -2.92
CA GLU A 20 3.34 4.79 -2.79
C GLU A 20 3.20 5.87 -1.71
N ASN A 21 4.19 5.93 -0.82
CA ASN A 21 4.30 7.01 0.14
C ASN A 21 4.79 8.29 -0.57
N SER A 22 4.22 9.45 -0.22
CA SER A 22 4.75 10.74 -0.71
C SER A 22 6.13 11.11 -0.14
N ARG A 23 6.62 10.33 0.81
CA ARG A 23 7.98 10.40 1.36
C ARG A 23 8.75 9.17 0.87
N GLY A 24 10.08 9.27 0.81
CA GLY A 24 10.94 8.18 0.33
C GLY A 24 11.10 6.99 1.28
N ASP A 25 10.38 6.95 2.40
CA ASP A 25 10.43 5.88 3.39
C ASP A 25 9.22 4.95 3.29
N ASP A 26 9.46 3.66 3.53
CA ASP A 26 8.40 2.66 3.62
C ASP A 26 7.55 2.87 4.88
N MET A 27 6.24 2.74 4.73
CA MET A 27 5.29 2.87 5.84
C MET A 27 4.35 1.66 5.89
N THR A 28 4.32 0.97 7.03
CA THR A 28 3.34 -0.11 7.27
C THR A 28 2.07 0.50 7.84
N ILE A 29 0.95 0.33 7.14
CA ILE A 29 -0.36 0.86 7.55
C ILE A 29 -1.42 -0.24 7.55
N ASN A 30 -2.48 -0.02 8.34
CA ASN A 30 -3.67 -0.86 8.31
C ASN A 30 -4.78 -0.10 7.57
N VAL A 31 -5.24 -0.64 6.44
CA VAL A 31 -6.34 -0.07 5.64
C VAL A 31 -7.68 -0.81 5.81
N THR A 32 -7.70 -1.91 6.55
CA THR A 32 -8.92 -2.70 6.83
C THR A 32 -9.71 -2.16 8.02
N LYS A 33 -9.03 -1.49 8.96
CA LYS A 33 -9.64 -0.98 10.20
C LYS A 33 -9.51 0.53 10.27
N THR A 34 -10.64 1.21 10.43
CA THR A 34 -10.65 2.65 10.67
C THR A 34 -9.99 2.95 12.00
N LYS A 35 -8.86 3.66 11.95
CA LYS A 35 -8.28 4.27 13.16
C LYS A 35 -9.22 5.39 13.58
N LYS A 36 -9.82 5.31 14.78
CA LYS A 36 -10.57 6.44 15.35
C LYS A 36 -9.63 7.64 15.46
N LEU A 37 -9.90 8.67 14.67
CA LEU A 37 -9.20 9.94 14.73
C LEU A 37 -9.63 10.67 16.01
N SER A 38 -8.87 10.54 17.09
CA SER A 38 -9.12 11.28 18.34
C SER A 38 -8.75 12.76 18.25
N ASN A 39 -8.03 13.18 17.20
CA ASN A 39 -7.44 14.52 17.09
C ASN A 39 -8.10 15.42 16.03
N VAL A 40 -9.32 15.10 15.56
CA VAL A 40 -10.07 16.02 14.68
C VAL A 40 -10.91 16.94 15.58
N ARG A 41 -10.42 18.16 15.79
CA ARG A 41 -11.23 19.25 16.36
C ARG A 41 -12.43 19.48 15.44
N SER A 42 -13.61 19.32 16.00
CA SER A 42 -14.91 19.56 15.37
C SER A 42 -14.97 20.94 14.72
N ALA A 43 -15.05 20.97 13.40
CA ALA A 43 -15.67 22.05 12.64
C ALA A 43 -16.21 21.41 11.36
N GLY A 44 -17.51 21.56 11.14
CA GLY A 44 -18.27 20.78 10.16
C GLY A 44 -17.64 20.73 8.77
N ALA A 45 -17.53 19.50 8.25
CA ALA A 45 -17.57 19.20 6.83
C ALA A 45 -17.87 17.70 6.76
N ASP A 46 -19.10 17.37 6.36
CA ASP A 46 -19.44 16.05 5.84
C ASP A 46 -18.76 15.91 4.47
N ASP A 47 -17.43 15.94 4.47
CA ASP A 47 -16.61 15.73 3.29
C ASP A 47 -16.65 14.23 3.05
N LYS A 48 -17.57 13.80 2.17
CA LYS A 48 -17.42 12.53 1.45
C LYS A 48 -16.05 12.58 0.77
N ALA A 49 -15.04 12.08 1.47
CA ALA A 49 -13.66 12.11 1.00
C ALA A 49 -13.64 11.47 -0.38
N LYS A 50 -13.38 12.27 -1.42
CA LYS A 50 -13.22 11.75 -2.77
C LYS A 50 -11.98 10.86 -2.75
N ILE A 51 -12.19 9.56 -2.80
CA ILE A 51 -11.11 8.58 -2.88
C ILE A 51 -10.50 8.69 -4.28
N VAL A 52 -9.21 8.99 -4.34
CA VAL A 52 -8.47 9.02 -5.61
C VAL A 52 -8.46 7.61 -6.19
N PRO A 53 -8.75 7.43 -7.49
CA PRO A 53 -8.71 6.11 -8.13
C PRO A 53 -7.36 5.43 -7.94
N ALA A 54 -7.39 4.10 -7.86
CA ALA A 54 -6.19 3.28 -7.80
C ALA A 54 -5.39 3.37 -9.10
N ILE A 55 -4.06 3.42 -8.99
CA ILE A 55 -3.18 3.21 -10.13
C ILE A 55 -3.11 1.71 -10.38
N LYS A 56 -3.43 1.29 -11.60
CA LYS A 56 -3.34 -0.10 -12.04
C LYS A 56 -2.14 -0.23 -12.95
N PHE A 57 -1.23 -1.13 -12.60
CA PHE A 57 -0.03 -1.41 -13.37
C PHE A 57 -0.28 -2.51 -14.40
N SER A 58 0.33 -2.38 -15.57
CA SER A 58 0.63 -3.53 -16.43
C SER A 58 1.70 -4.42 -15.78
N LEU A 59 1.96 -5.60 -16.34
CA LEU A 59 3.02 -6.47 -15.85
C LEU A 59 4.40 -5.83 -16.03
N GLU A 60 4.62 -5.20 -17.17
CA GLU A 60 5.85 -4.51 -17.53
C GLU A 60 6.10 -3.33 -16.59
N GLU A 61 5.08 -2.51 -16.36
CA GLU A 61 5.17 -1.38 -15.42
C GLU A 61 5.44 -1.86 -13.99
N ALA A 62 4.82 -2.96 -13.56
CA ALA A 62 5.07 -3.55 -12.24
C ALA A 62 6.52 -4.03 -12.09
N LEU A 63 7.07 -4.69 -13.13
CA LEU A 63 8.46 -5.16 -13.14
C LEU A 63 9.48 -4.02 -13.14
N GLU A 64 9.15 -2.89 -13.80
CA GLU A 64 9.98 -1.68 -13.76
C GLU A 64 9.86 -0.95 -12.41
N TYR A 65 8.70 -1.04 -11.76
CA TYR A 65 8.41 -0.32 -10.51
C TYR A 65 9.01 -0.96 -9.25
N ILE A 66 9.09 -2.30 -9.17
CA ILE A 66 9.51 -2.98 -7.93
C ILE A 66 10.92 -2.61 -7.45
N GLN A 67 11.10 -2.62 -6.14
CA GLN A 67 12.40 -2.48 -5.50
C GLN A 67 13.09 -3.83 -5.25
N LYS A 68 14.37 -3.78 -4.84
CA LYS A 68 15.20 -4.98 -4.57
C LYS A 68 14.63 -5.89 -3.49
N ASP A 69 13.86 -5.35 -2.55
CA ASP A 69 13.23 -6.09 -1.45
C ASP A 69 11.77 -6.45 -1.72
N GLU A 70 11.35 -6.40 -2.99
CA GLU A 70 9.99 -6.63 -3.47
C GLU A 70 9.91 -7.69 -4.55
N TYR A 71 8.72 -8.29 -4.69
CA TYR A 71 8.35 -9.18 -5.77
C TYR A 71 7.06 -8.72 -6.43
N VAL A 72 6.94 -9.01 -7.73
CA VAL A 72 5.66 -8.99 -8.45
C VAL A 72 5.03 -10.37 -8.30
N GLU A 73 3.87 -10.42 -7.66
CA GLU A 73 3.02 -11.60 -7.64
C GLU A 73 2.08 -11.57 -8.85
N VAL A 74 2.14 -12.60 -9.67
CA VAL A 74 1.32 -12.72 -10.88
C VAL A 74 0.40 -13.93 -10.75
N THR A 75 -0.88 -13.69 -10.95
CA THR A 75 -1.92 -14.71 -11.09
C THR A 75 -2.74 -14.39 -12.34
N PRO A 76 -3.52 -15.33 -12.89
CA PRO A 76 -4.36 -15.05 -14.07
C PRO A 76 -5.36 -13.90 -13.89
N LYS A 77 -5.67 -13.53 -12.64
CA LYS A 77 -6.66 -12.48 -12.31
C LYS A 77 -6.04 -11.21 -11.74
N HIS A 78 -4.79 -11.26 -11.24
CA HIS A 78 -4.20 -10.14 -10.51
C HIS A 78 -2.70 -10.06 -10.75
N ILE A 79 -2.21 -8.82 -10.80
CA ILE A 79 -0.81 -8.45 -10.68
C ILE A 79 -0.70 -7.62 -9.40
N ARG A 80 0.11 -8.07 -8.44
CA ARG A 80 0.25 -7.42 -7.14
C ARG A 80 1.72 -7.19 -6.83
N LEU A 81 2.00 -6.10 -6.14
CA LEU A 81 3.31 -5.83 -5.58
C LEU A 81 3.34 -6.27 -4.12
N ARG A 82 4.44 -6.86 -3.67
CA ARG A 82 4.61 -7.32 -2.29
C ARG A 82 6.07 -7.25 -1.85
N LYS A 83 6.29 -7.08 -0.56
CA LYS A 83 7.63 -7.25 0.03
C LYS A 83 8.03 -8.73 0.02
N ILE A 84 9.33 -8.99 -0.10
CA ILE A 84 9.90 -10.35 0.04
C ILE A 84 9.54 -10.89 1.43
N TYR A 85 9.84 -10.11 2.46
CA TYR A 85 9.44 -10.39 3.84
C TYR A 85 8.09 -9.72 4.14
N LEU A 86 7.06 -10.55 4.32
CA LEU A 86 5.70 -10.07 4.52
C LEU A 86 5.50 -9.35 5.85
N LYS A 87 6.11 -9.86 6.91
CA LYS A 87 5.99 -9.29 8.25
C LYS A 87 6.99 -8.16 8.43
N GLU A 88 6.57 -7.10 9.11
CA GLU A 88 7.43 -5.96 9.40
C GLU A 88 8.65 -6.34 10.24
N VAL A 89 8.48 -7.27 11.19
CA VAL A 89 9.57 -7.78 12.05
C VAL A 89 10.65 -8.45 11.20
N ASP A 90 10.25 -9.26 10.22
CA ASP A 90 11.17 -9.97 9.34
C ASP A 90 11.92 -9.00 8.42
N ARG A 91 11.26 -7.93 7.95
CA ARG A 91 11.93 -6.85 7.19
C ARG A 91 13.00 -6.15 8.02
N LYS A 92 12.70 -5.82 9.27
CA LYS A 92 13.67 -5.17 10.17
C LYS A 92 14.87 -6.07 10.45
N ARG A 93 14.65 -7.39 10.60
CA ARG A 93 15.70 -8.37 10.87
C ARG A 93 16.62 -8.61 9.67
N ASN A 94 16.05 -8.64 8.46
CA ASN A 94 16.78 -8.97 7.23
C ASN A 94 17.11 -7.74 6.38
N LYS A 95 17.18 -6.55 7.00
CA LYS A 95 17.52 -5.33 6.29
C LYS A 95 18.96 -5.47 5.77
N ILE A 96 19.08 -5.64 4.46
CA ILE A 96 20.38 -5.72 3.80
C ILE A 96 21.01 -4.33 3.93
N ASN A 97 22.17 -4.25 4.59
CA ASN A 97 22.95 -3.01 4.68
C ASN A 97 23.53 -2.63 3.33
#